data_AF-A0A9N9FXW4-F1
#
_entry.id   AF-A0A9N9FXW4-F1
#
_cell.length_a   1.000
_cell.length_b   1.000
_cell.length_c   1.000
_cell.angle_alpha   90.00
_cell.angle_beta   90.00
_cell.angle_gamma   90.00
#
_symmetry.space_group_name_H-M   'P 1'
#
loop_
_entity.id
_entity.type
_entity.pdbx_description
1 polymer ?
#
loop_
_entity_poly.entity_id
_entity_poly.type
_entity_poly.pdbx_seq_one_letter_code
_entity_poly.pdbx_strand_id
1 'polypeptide(L)'
;MKMRGVFFTAAFILVICLFLAVVEGFDGAHELSKRHAVVISHPKDPTTSAATPTSTSNETIIDPNTPQGAIQMVTPAVTANKALYKIGSKVTFSWKYSPTPVLAPKNLTMEAQANANKNWYPIANLSGDATSYVWDSSNQSPPLLNSDYTLWIYDERGRTPIPSPGRLTPFSGLIFSMYSPEPYTDYSGK
;
A
#
# COMPACT_ATOMS: atom_id res chain seq x y z
N MET A 1 -6.63 -42.40 -47.51
CA MET A 1 -7.21 -42.78 -46.21
C MET A 1 -6.13 -42.80 -45.13
N LYS A 2 -5.89 -41.68 -44.43
CA LYS A 2 -5.61 -41.61 -42.99
C LYS A 2 -5.57 -40.13 -42.58
N MET A 3 -6.29 -39.81 -41.51
CA MET A 3 -6.56 -38.47 -40.99
C MET A 3 -5.45 -37.93 -40.07
N ARG A 4 -5.34 -36.59 -40.05
CA ARG A 4 -5.22 -35.63 -38.92
C ARG A 4 -4.61 -36.11 -37.59
N GLY A 5 -3.75 -35.26 -37.01
CA GLY A 5 -3.51 -35.27 -35.56
C GLY A 5 -2.46 -34.25 -35.09
N VAL A 6 -2.93 -33.12 -34.59
CA VAL A 6 -2.17 -32.05 -33.93
C VAL A 6 -1.59 -32.59 -32.61
N PHE A 7 -0.27 -32.54 -32.44
CA PHE A 7 0.41 -32.86 -31.18
C PHE A 7 0.68 -31.57 -30.39
N PHE A 8 -0.34 -31.12 -29.66
CA PHE A 8 -0.16 -30.23 -28.51
C PHE A 8 0.19 -31.12 -27.32
N THR A 9 1.43 -31.04 -26.84
CA THR A 9 1.99 -31.90 -25.81
C THR A 9 1.36 -31.64 -24.43
N ALA A 10 1.07 -32.74 -23.75
CA ALA A 10 0.19 -32.90 -22.59
C ALA A 10 0.70 -32.30 -21.25
N ALA A 11 1.45 -31.19 -21.27
CA ALA A 11 1.89 -30.50 -20.05
C ALA A 11 1.00 -29.27 -19.69
N PHE A 12 0.16 -28.80 -20.61
CA PHE A 12 -0.62 -27.57 -20.42
C PHE A 12 -2.06 -27.78 -19.92
N ILE A 13 -2.54 -29.03 -19.80
CA ILE A 13 -3.90 -29.34 -19.35
C ILE A 13 -3.96 -29.79 -17.88
N LEU A 14 -2.84 -30.14 -17.24
CA LEU A 14 -2.86 -30.58 -15.84
C LEU A 14 -2.77 -29.44 -14.80
N VAL A 15 -2.43 -28.21 -15.21
CA VAL A 15 -2.31 -27.06 -14.29
C VAL A 15 -3.61 -26.24 -14.18
N ILE A 16 -4.57 -26.44 -15.09
CA ILE A 16 -5.89 -25.77 -15.05
C ILE A 16 -6.91 -26.56 -14.20
N CYS A 17 -6.67 -27.83 -13.89
CA CYS A 17 -7.60 -28.64 -13.07
C CYS A 17 -7.42 -28.55 -11.55
N LEU A 18 -6.47 -27.76 -11.03
CA LEU A 18 -6.32 -27.52 -9.58
C LEU A 18 -6.94 -26.20 -9.10
N PHE A 19 -7.70 -25.50 -9.94
CA PHE A 19 -8.34 -24.22 -9.60
C PHE A 19 -9.88 -24.23 -9.66
N LEU A 20 -10.52 -25.41 -9.75
CA LEU A 20 -11.97 -25.51 -9.98
C LEU A 20 -12.68 -26.62 -9.17
N ALA A 21 -12.31 -26.82 -7.90
CA ALA A 21 -13.03 -27.76 -7.01
C ALA A 21 -13.03 -27.37 -5.52
N VAL A 22 -13.21 -26.08 -5.18
CA VAL A 22 -13.66 -25.67 -3.82
C VAL A 22 -14.75 -24.61 -3.93
N VAL A 23 -15.76 -24.87 -4.77
CA VAL A 23 -17.07 -24.23 -4.69
C VAL A 23 -18.08 -25.31 -5.06
N GLU A 24 -18.71 -25.90 -4.03
CA GLU A 24 -20.06 -26.50 -4.01
C GLU A 24 -20.14 -27.57 -2.92
N GLY A 25 -20.85 -27.26 -1.83
CA GLY A 25 -21.07 -28.21 -0.74
C GLY A 25 -21.62 -27.58 0.54
N PHE A 26 -22.62 -26.70 0.45
CA PHE A 26 -23.48 -26.35 1.60
C PHE A 26 -24.85 -25.92 1.08
N ASP A 27 -25.71 -26.91 0.83
CA ASP A 27 -27.16 -26.68 0.79
C ASP A 27 -27.80 -27.60 1.84
N GLY A 28 -28.69 -26.99 2.62
CA GLY A 28 -29.24 -27.54 3.85
C GLY A 28 -30.17 -26.53 4.49
N ALA A 29 -31.18 -26.08 3.74
CA ALA A 29 -32.34 -25.37 4.27
C ALA A 29 -33.47 -26.35 4.61
N HIS A 30 -33.98 -26.30 5.85
CA HIS A 30 -35.41 -26.30 6.25
C HIS A 30 -35.49 -26.46 7.78
N GLU A 31 -35.79 -25.43 8.58
CA GLU A 31 -37.08 -24.76 8.88
C GLU A 31 -37.83 -25.33 10.11
N LEU A 32 -38.27 -24.37 10.94
CA LEU A 32 -39.39 -24.37 11.90
C LEU A 32 -39.25 -25.02 13.29
N SER A 33 -39.37 -24.18 14.33
CA SER A 33 -40.65 -23.95 15.06
C SER A 33 -40.51 -23.87 16.60
N LYS A 34 -41.06 -22.79 17.18
CA LYS A 34 -41.69 -22.70 18.52
C LYS A 34 -40.73 -22.77 19.72
N ARG A 35 -40.90 -22.04 20.83
CA ARG A 35 -41.93 -21.13 21.34
C ARG A 35 -41.32 -20.44 22.57
N HIS A 36 -41.93 -19.32 22.94
CA HIS A 36 -41.87 -18.69 24.25
C HIS A 36 -41.51 -19.62 25.42
N ALA A 37 -40.55 -19.19 26.23
CA ALA A 37 -40.60 -19.39 27.67
C ALA A 37 -40.33 -18.03 28.33
N VAL A 38 -41.41 -17.27 28.54
CA VAL A 38 -41.46 -16.30 29.63
C VAL A 38 -41.47 -17.14 30.90
N VAL A 39 -40.48 -16.95 31.77
CA VAL A 39 -40.53 -17.42 33.16
C VAL A 39 -40.26 -16.22 34.05
N ILE A 40 -41.30 -15.75 34.73
CA ILE A 40 -41.21 -14.81 35.85
C ILE A 40 -41.50 -15.62 37.13
N SER A 41 -40.56 -15.66 38.09
CA SER A 41 -40.71 -15.18 39.48
C SER A 41 -39.78 -15.87 40.52
N HIS A 42 -38.82 -15.09 41.05
CA HIS A 42 -38.29 -14.93 42.44
C HIS A 42 -37.69 -16.14 43.26
N PRO A 43 -37.00 -15.92 44.42
CA PRO A 43 -35.54 -15.84 44.53
C PRO A 43 -34.92 -16.85 45.54
N LYS A 44 -33.68 -17.33 45.32
CA LYS A 44 -32.76 -17.74 46.42
C LYS A 44 -31.34 -18.01 45.88
N ASP A 45 -30.40 -17.16 46.28
CA ASP A 45 -28.95 -17.39 46.24
C ASP A 45 -28.56 -18.69 47.00
N PRO A 46 -27.47 -19.38 46.61
CA PRO A 46 -26.12 -18.85 46.83
C PRO A 46 -25.09 -19.09 45.72
N THR A 47 -24.34 -18.03 45.42
CA THR A 47 -22.88 -18.01 45.25
C THR A 47 -22.27 -19.04 44.29
N THR A 48 -21.99 -18.60 43.06
CA THR A 48 -20.68 -18.76 42.37
C THR A 48 -20.69 -17.83 41.15
N SER A 49 -20.21 -16.60 41.33
CA SER A 49 -19.99 -15.67 40.22
C SER A 49 -18.75 -16.12 39.44
N ALA A 50 -18.96 -16.82 38.33
CA ALA A 50 -17.93 -17.02 37.33
C ALA A 50 -17.65 -15.67 36.67
N ALA A 51 -16.51 -15.06 37.03
CA ALA A 51 -16.04 -13.82 36.44
C ALA A 51 -15.79 -14.03 34.94
N THR A 52 -16.54 -13.33 34.10
CA THR A 52 -16.26 -13.23 32.66
C THR A 52 -14.97 -12.43 32.50
N PRO A 53 -13.92 -12.93 31.81
CA PRO A 53 -12.71 -12.15 31.61
C PRO A 53 -13.03 -10.97 30.69
N THR A 54 -13.11 -9.77 31.25
CA THR A 54 -13.10 -8.53 30.48
C THR A 54 -11.70 -8.39 29.88
N SER A 55 -11.55 -8.71 28.60
CA SER A 55 -10.35 -8.34 27.85
C SER A 55 -10.31 -6.82 27.76
N THR A 56 -9.47 -6.18 28.58
CA THR A 56 -9.11 -4.78 28.43
C THR A 56 -8.36 -4.64 27.10
N SER A 57 -9.08 -4.30 26.03
CA SER A 57 -8.42 -3.74 24.85
C SER A 57 -7.87 -2.39 25.28
N ASN A 58 -6.54 -2.23 25.27
CA ASN A 58 -5.92 -0.90 25.36
C ASN A 58 -6.21 -0.15 24.07
N GLU A 59 -7.45 0.27 23.88
CA GLU A 59 -7.83 1.16 22.79
C GLU A 59 -7.33 2.55 23.12
N THR A 60 -6.39 3.04 22.30
CA THR A 60 -5.95 4.43 22.40
C THR A 60 -7.11 5.29 21.88
N ILE A 61 -7.84 5.91 22.79
CA ILE A 61 -8.90 6.86 22.45
C ILE A 61 -8.22 8.14 21.92
N ILE A 62 -8.44 8.46 20.66
CA ILE A 62 -7.95 9.68 20.02
C ILE A 62 -9.11 10.67 19.88
N ASP A 63 -8.88 11.94 20.21
CA ASP A 63 -9.86 13.01 19.98
C ASP A 63 -10.18 13.07 18.47
N PRO A 64 -11.45 12.97 18.07
CA PRO A 64 -11.85 13.06 16.66
C PRO A 64 -11.42 14.36 15.97
N ASN A 65 -11.15 15.43 16.73
CA ASN A 65 -10.66 16.71 16.21
C ASN A 65 -9.14 16.78 16.04
N THR A 66 -8.41 15.70 16.37
CA THR A 66 -6.95 15.65 16.24
C THR A 66 -6.56 15.81 14.76
N PRO A 67 -5.78 16.84 14.39
CA PRO A 67 -5.36 17.02 13.01
C PRO A 67 -4.51 15.84 12.54
N GLN A 68 -4.53 15.59 11.23
CA GLN A 68 -3.66 14.59 10.63
C GLN A 68 -2.22 15.07 10.61
N GLY A 69 -1.29 14.12 10.75
CA GLY A 69 0.11 14.40 10.49
C GLY A 69 0.34 14.53 8.99
N ALA A 70 1.33 15.32 8.59
CA ALA A 70 1.67 15.51 7.18
C ALA A 70 3.18 15.45 6.97
N ILE A 71 3.59 14.98 5.79
CA ILE A 71 4.99 15.06 5.34
C ILE A 71 5.20 16.42 4.67
N GLN A 72 6.26 17.11 5.08
CA GLN A 72 6.77 18.30 4.45
C GLN A 72 8.16 18.01 3.89
N MET A 73 8.32 18.07 2.57
CA MET A 73 9.63 17.84 1.95
C MET A 73 10.61 18.95 2.29
N VAL A 74 11.83 18.55 2.64
CA VAL A 74 12.98 19.41 2.88
C VAL A 74 13.90 19.40 1.65
N THR A 75 14.25 18.21 1.14
CA THR A 75 15.07 18.04 -0.06
C THR A 75 14.44 17.01 -1.01
N PRO A 76 14.19 17.36 -2.27
CA PRO A 76 14.06 18.73 -2.77
C PRO A 76 12.84 19.40 -2.12
N ALA A 77 12.90 20.71 -1.90
CA ALA A 77 11.75 21.47 -1.43
C ALA A 77 10.67 21.51 -2.53
N VAL A 78 9.40 21.34 -2.17
CA VAL A 78 8.27 21.39 -3.14
C VAL A 78 8.13 22.74 -3.84
N THR A 79 8.64 23.82 -3.22
CA THR A 79 8.63 25.19 -3.77
C THR A 79 9.84 25.52 -4.63
N ALA A 80 10.84 24.63 -4.68
CA ALA A 80 12.01 24.85 -5.52
C ALA A 80 11.64 24.65 -7.00
N ASN A 81 12.49 25.16 -7.89
CA ASN A 81 12.43 24.76 -9.30
C ASN A 81 12.44 23.23 -9.39
N LYS A 82 11.66 22.69 -10.33
CA LYS A 82 11.50 21.26 -10.54
C LYS A 82 12.86 20.57 -10.64
N ALA A 83 13.13 19.68 -9.69
CA ALA A 83 14.41 18.96 -9.62
C ALA A 83 14.56 18.03 -10.83
N LEU A 84 15.76 18.00 -11.42
CA LEU A 84 16.10 17.17 -12.56
C LEU A 84 17.25 16.22 -12.18
N TYR A 85 17.02 14.91 -12.27
CA TYR A 85 17.98 13.88 -11.89
C TYR A 85 18.35 12.98 -13.07
N LYS A 86 19.63 12.63 -13.17
CA LYS A 86 20.10 11.66 -14.15
C LYS A 86 19.73 10.23 -13.72
N ILE A 87 19.14 9.46 -14.61
CA ILE A 87 18.87 8.02 -14.42
C ILE A 87 20.22 7.30 -14.21
N GLY A 88 20.28 6.43 -13.21
CA GLY A 88 21.52 5.76 -12.79
C GLY A 88 22.34 6.55 -11.77
N SER A 89 21.85 7.68 -11.29
CA SER A 89 22.47 8.43 -10.18
C SER A 89 21.68 8.29 -8.88
N LYS A 90 22.35 8.57 -7.76
CA LYS A 90 21.70 8.61 -6.44
C LYS A 90 20.88 9.88 -6.27
N VAL A 91 19.65 9.74 -5.81
CA VAL A 91 18.71 10.84 -5.53
C VAL A 91 18.43 10.88 -4.04
N THR A 92 18.61 12.02 -3.40
CA THR A 92 18.36 12.17 -1.96
C THR A 92 17.01 12.83 -1.72
N PHE A 93 16.18 12.17 -0.91
CA PHE A 93 14.92 12.69 -0.42
C PHE A 93 15.03 12.90 1.09
N SER A 94 14.59 14.05 1.58
CA SER A 94 14.43 14.30 3.01
C SER A 94 13.17 15.09 3.29
N TRP A 95 12.57 14.82 4.44
CA TRP A 95 11.32 15.40 4.88
C TRP A 95 11.28 15.52 6.41
N LYS A 96 10.27 16.25 6.88
CA LYS A 96 9.88 16.29 8.28
C LYS A 96 8.38 16.05 8.41
N TYR A 97 7.95 15.61 9.58
CA TYR A 97 6.54 15.59 9.90
C TYR A 97 6.10 16.96 10.41
N SER A 98 5.10 17.55 9.76
CA SER A 98 4.53 18.84 10.13
C SER A 98 3.13 19.03 9.51
N PRO A 99 2.06 18.88 10.30
CA PRO A 99 2.05 18.49 11.72
C PRO A 99 2.62 17.08 11.96
N THR A 100 3.12 16.81 13.17
CA THR A 100 3.55 15.46 13.58
C THR A 100 2.33 14.59 13.86
N PRO A 101 2.23 13.36 13.30
CA PRO A 101 1.13 12.46 13.60
C PRO A 101 1.20 12.02 15.07
N VAL A 102 0.06 12.10 15.78
CA VAL A 102 -0.08 11.58 17.15
C VAL A 102 0.05 10.06 17.16
N LEU A 103 -0.51 9.41 16.14
CA LEU A 103 -0.37 8.00 15.90
C LEU A 103 0.70 7.78 14.83
N ALA A 104 1.95 7.63 15.29
CA ALA A 104 3.10 7.43 14.43
C ALA A 104 2.91 6.22 13.49
N PRO A 105 3.35 6.32 12.22
CA PRO A 105 3.33 5.19 11.30
C PRO A 105 4.29 4.11 11.81
N LYS A 106 4.00 2.84 11.52
CA LYS A 106 4.94 1.75 11.85
C LYS A 106 6.02 1.63 10.79
N ASN A 107 5.59 1.74 9.52
CA ASN A 107 6.45 1.70 8.36
C ASN A 107 6.01 2.78 7.39
N LEU A 108 6.94 3.24 6.56
CA LEU A 108 6.64 4.04 5.39
C LEU A 108 6.93 3.23 4.14
N THR A 109 6.10 3.41 3.12
CA THR A 109 6.38 2.99 1.76
C THR A 109 6.59 4.22 0.89
N MET A 110 7.69 4.23 0.15
CA MET A 110 8.04 5.29 -0.79
C MET A 110 8.06 4.72 -2.22
N GLU A 111 7.34 5.39 -3.11
CA GLU A 111 7.20 5.01 -4.51
C GLU A 111 7.25 6.26 -5.40
N ALA A 112 7.60 6.08 -6.67
CA ALA A 112 7.43 7.11 -7.68
C ALA A 112 6.46 6.64 -8.75
N GLN A 113 5.53 7.51 -9.16
CA GLN A 113 4.66 7.26 -10.29
C GLN A 113 5.14 8.05 -11.50
N ALA A 114 5.44 7.36 -12.60
CA ALA A 114 5.76 8.02 -13.87
C ALA A 114 4.51 8.74 -14.43
N ASN A 115 4.64 10.01 -14.75
CA ASN A 115 3.53 10.81 -15.25
C ASN A 115 3.14 10.44 -16.68
N ALA A 116 4.09 9.97 -17.50
CA ALA A 116 3.87 9.58 -18.90
C ALA A 116 2.99 8.35 -19.06
N ASN A 117 3.21 7.28 -18.29
CA ASN A 117 2.51 6.00 -18.45
C ASN A 117 1.79 5.52 -17.18
N LYS A 118 1.83 6.32 -16.10
CA LYS A 118 1.24 6.00 -14.79
C LYS A 118 1.82 4.76 -14.10
N ASN A 119 2.95 4.26 -14.57
CA ASN A 119 3.59 3.10 -13.95
C ASN A 119 4.20 3.47 -12.59
N TRP A 120 4.12 2.52 -11.64
CA TRP A 120 4.63 2.69 -10.29
C TRP A 120 6.00 2.04 -10.15
N TYR A 121 6.91 2.74 -9.49
CA TYR A 121 8.28 2.33 -9.24
C TYR A 121 8.51 2.31 -7.72
N PRO A 122 8.71 1.13 -7.12
CA PRO A 122 9.00 1.03 -5.69
C PRO A 122 10.39 1.62 -5.42
N ILE A 123 10.48 2.50 -4.42
CA ILE A 123 11.75 3.11 -4.03
C ILE A 123 12.29 2.46 -2.75
N ALA A 124 11.45 2.39 -1.71
CA ALA A 124 11.85 1.83 -0.41
C ALA A 124 10.67 1.49 0.49
N ASN A 125 10.90 0.53 1.40
CA ASN A 125 10.13 0.38 2.63
C ASN A 125 11.04 0.80 3.80
N LEU A 126 10.58 1.77 4.59
CA LEU A 126 11.35 2.42 5.64
C LEU A 126 10.66 2.24 6.99
N SER A 127 11.40 2.45 8.07
CA SER A 127 10.79 2.60 9.40
C SER A 127 9.91 3.86 9.45
N GLY A 128 8.89 3.84 10.30
CA GLY A 128 7.95 4.96 10.43
C GLY A 128 8.58 6.28 10.91
N ASP A 129 9.73 6.23 11.57
CA ASP A 129 10.49 7.38 12.05
C ASP A 129 11.50 7.92 11.02
N ALA A 130 11.64 7.28 9.86
CA ALA A 130 12.55 7.75 8.83
C ALA A 130 12.18 9.16 8.32
N THR A 131 13.19 9.99 8.14
CA THR A 131 13.07 11.39 7.66
C THR A 131 13.92 11.67 6.43
N SER A 132 14.67 10.67 5.94
CA SER A 132 15.42 10.77 4.70
C SER A 132 15.68 9.41 4.08
N TYR A 133 15.91 9.40 2.78
CA TYR A 133 16.34 8.23 2.03
C TYR A 133 17.13 8.61 0.78
N VAL A 134 18.14 7.80 0.45
CA VAL A 134 18.91 7.94 -0.79
C VAL A 134 18.53 6.82 -1.74
N TRP A 135 17.85 7.17 -2.83
CA TRP A 135 17.42 6.24 -3.86
C TRP A 135 18.50 6.05 -4.93
N ASP A 136 18.83 4.79 -5.22
CA ASP A 136 19.62 4.41 -6.39
C ASP A 136 18.71 4.09 -7.59
N SER A 137 18.77 4.94 -8.62
CA SER A 137 17.92 4.84 -9.81
C SER A 137 18.49 3.96 -10.93
N SER A 138 19.62 3.28 -10.70
CA SER A 138 20.29 2.47 -11.73
C SER A 138 19.57 1.18 -12.09
N ASN A 139 18.90 0.54 -11.13
CA ASN A 139 18.34 -0.80 -11.28
C ASN A 139 16.84 -0.81 -11.01
N GLN A 140 16.05 -0.44 -12.02
CA GLN A 140 14.58 -0.48 -11.96
C GLN A 140 14.03 -1.41 -13.02
N SER A 141 12.98 -2.16 -12.66
CA SER A 141 12.25 -3.04 -13.57
C SER A 141 10.75 -2.72 -13.48
N PRO A 142 10.12 -2.22 -14.57
CA PRO A 142 10.71 -1.87 -15.86
C PRO A 142 11.72 -0.71 -15.75
N PRO A 143 12.52 -0.41 -16.80
CA PRO A 143 13.42 0.74 -16.78
C PRO A 143 12.68 2.07 -16.53
N LEU A 144 13.39 3.03 -15.94
CA LEU A 144 12.91 4.40 -15.81
C LEU A 144 12.84 5.09 -17.17
N LEU A 145 11.90 6.00 -17.32
CA LEU A 145 11.65 6.78 -18.53
C LEU A 145 12.20 8.19 -18.35
N ASN A 146 12.52 8.83 -19.48
CA ASN A 146 12.77 10.27 -19.53
C ASN A 146 11.44 11.00 -19.33
N SER A 147 11.03 11.21 -18.08
CA SER A 147 9.71 11.73 -17.73
C SER A 147 9.70 12.41 -16.36
N ASP A 148 8.55 12.98 -16.04
CA ASP A 148 8.24 13.49 -14.72
C ASP A 148 7.67 12.38 -13.85
N TYR A 149 8.00 12.44 -12.57
CA TYR A 149 7.62 11.47 -11.56
C TYR A 149 7.00 12.19 -10.38
N THR A 150 5.86 11.69 -9.91
CA THR A 150 5.25 12.12 -8.66
C THR A 150 5.75 11.22 -7.54
N LEU A 151 6.36 11.80 -6.50
CA LEU A 151 6.82 11.07 -5.32
C LEU A 151 5.64 10.79 -4.39
N TRP A 152 5.46 9.53 -4.01
CA TRP A 152 4.48 9.10 -3.03
C TRP A 152 5.17 8.57 -1.77
N ILE A 153 4.71 9.02 -0.61
CA ILE A 153 5.12 8.48 0.69
C ILE A 153 3.88 8.27 1.54
N TYR A 154 3.66 7.05 2.02
CA TYR A 154 2.47 6.68 2.80
C TYR A 154 2.80 5.61 3.84
N ASP A 155 1.91 5.43 4.81
CA ASP A 155 2.10 4.47 5.89
C ASP A 155 1.50 3.09 5.57
N GLU A 156 1.47 2.17 6.54
CA GLU A 156 0.99 0.80 6.34
C GLU A 156 -0.46 0.67 5.83
N ARG A 157 -1.23 1.76 5.82
CA ARG A 157 -2.63 1.78 5.35
C ARG A 157 -2.76 2.00 3.84
N GLY A 158 -1.66 2.27 3.14
CA GLY A 158 -1.61 2.42 1.69
C GLY A 158 -1.79 3.87 1.19
N ARG A 159 -1.87 4.03 -0.13
CA ARG A 159 -1.91 5.34 -0.82
C ARG A 159 -3.19 6.13 -0.60
N THR A 160 -4.31 5.44 -0.43
CA THR A 160 -5.65 6.03 -0.31
C THR A 160 -6.37 5.47 0.93
N PRO A 161 -5.81 5.69 2.14
CA PRO A 161 -6.41 5.20 3.35
C PRO A 161 -7.66 6.02 3.67
N ILE A 162 -8.60 5.43 4.41
CA ILE A 162 -9.69 6.19 5.01
C ILE A 162 -9.07 7.23 5.96
N PRO A 163 -9.41 8.53 5.84
CA PRO A 163 -8.90 9.55 6.74
C PRO A 163 -9.20 9.20 8.19
N SER A 164 -8.18 9.28 9.05
CA SER A 164 -8.31 9.00 10.48
C SER A 164 -7.63 10.10 11.29
N PRO A 165 -8.21 10.53 12.43
CA PRO A 165 -7.61 11.54 13.31
C PRO A 165 -6.20 11.13 13.78
N GLY A 166 -5.28 12.10 13.85
CA GLY A 166 -3.92 11.90 14.37
C GLY A 166 -3.00 10.97 13.57
N ARG A 167 -3.48 10.38 12.48
CA ARG A 167 -2.69 9.53 11.57
C ARG A 167 -2.05 10.35 10.46
N LEU A 168 -1.11 9.74 9.74
CA LEU A 168 -0.42 10.36 8.61
C LEU A 168 -1.34 10.53 7.40
N THR A 169 -1.31 11.69 6.75
CA THR A 169 -1.87 11.86 5.39
C THR A 169 -0.84 11.41 4.37
N PRO A 170 -1.19 10.54 3.39
CA PRO A 170 -0.29 10.21 2.29
C PRO A 170 0.22 11.46 1.57
N PHE A 171 1.51 11.46 1.27
CA PHE A 171 2.17 12.53 0.54
C PHE A 171 2.23 12.22 -0.94
N SER A 172 1.92 13.22 -1.77
CA SER A 172 2.06 13.19 -3.23
C SER A 172 2.40 14.57 -3.83
N GLY A 173 2.96 15.46 -3.02
CA GLY A 173 3.14 16.88 -3.36
C GLY A 173 4.42 17.23 -4.13
N LEU A 174 5.32 16.27 -4.34
CA LEU A 174 6.59 16.51 -5.04
C LEU A 174 6.59 15.88 -6.43
N ILE A 175 6.89 16.70 -7.44
CA ILE A 175 7.15 16.26 -8.81
C ILE A 175 8.62 16.53 -9.15
N PHE A 176 9.32 15.53 -9.67
CA PHE A 176 10.70 15.63 -10.14
C PHE A 176 10.85 15.00 -11.53
N SER A 177 11.86 15.42 -12.29
CA SER A 177 12.17 14.85 -13.60
C SER A 177 13.32 13.88 -13.54
N MET A 178 13.25 12.85 -14.37
CA MET A 178 14.36 11.95 -14.64
C MET A 178 14.74 12.00 -16.11
N TYR A 179 16.04 11.91 -16.40
CA TYR A 179 16.55 11.87 -17.77
C TYR A 179 17.70 10.89 -17.93
N SER A 180 17.75 10.23 -19.08
CA SER A 180 18.93 9.55 -19.59
C SER A 180 19.60 10.43 -20.65
N PRO A 181 20.90 10.76 -20.52
CA PRO A 181 21.61 11.52 -21.54
C PRO A 181 21.83 10.66 -22.78
N GLU A 182 21.53 11.23 -23.95
CA GLU A 182 21.90 10.64 -25.23
C GLU A 182 23.32 11.09 -25.61
N PRO A 183 24.16 10.19 -26.14
CA PRO A 183 25.47 10.58 -26.67
C PRO A 183 25.27 11.49 -27.88
N TYR A 184 26.01 12.60 -27.93
CA TYR A 184 26.05 13.46 -29.10
C TYR A 184 26.87 12.80 -30.21
N THR A 185 26.29 12.67 -31.41
CA THR A 185 26.98 12.20 -32.62
C THR A 185 27.15 13.37 -33.59
N ASP A 186 28.39 13.64 -34.00
CA ASP A 186 28.66 14.66 -35.01
C ASP A 186 28.06 14.26 -36.36
N TYR A 187 27.38 15.21 -37.00
CA TYR A 187 26.85 15.04 -38.34
C TYR A 187 28.01 15.11 -39.36
N SER A 188 28.51 13.96 -39.79
CA SER A 188 29.45 13.89 -40.92
C SER A 188 28.67 13.97 -42.24
N GLY A 189 28.28 15.16 -42.65
CA GLY A 189 27.72 15.38 -43.99
C GLY A 189 28.69 14.88 -45.05
N LYS A 190 28.29 13.86 -45.83
CA LYS A 190 28.98 13.44 -47.05
C LYS A 190 28.17 13.87 -48.26
#